data_AF-A0A9Q8WMZ9-F1
#
_entry.id   AF-A0A9Q8WMZ9-F1
#
_cell.length_a   1.000
_cell.length_b   1.000
_cell.length_c   1.000
_cell.angle_alpha   90.00
_cell.angle_beta   90.00
_cell.angle_gamma   90.00
#
_symmetry.space_group_name_H-M   'P 1'
#
loop_
_entity.id
_entity.type
_entity.pdbx_description
1 polymer ?
#
loop_
_entity_poly.entity_id
_entity_poly.type
_entity_poly.pdbx_seq_one_letter_code
_entity_poly.pdbx_strand_id
1 'polypeptide(L)'
;MSSNTENLDSWQVHDESFREIIGSSPSLDLLLQIDSYPFAHEAGVFIPSNDELFITSNQFTDTDGSRKVQISKISLLTGGKIVKHGEISCPEIAMANGGVNYGDDILFCAQGSMTQPSGLFKMSRIPPYATEPVTTSSHSRPFNSVNDVVVSKDGSIWFTDPPYGHEQGYRPPATLPSQVYRFDPATSSIRAMADGFGRPNGICFSPDERTVYVTDTDLVHGDGTIDGNRASTIYAFDVEHRHGQPVLLNKRLFAFADVGIPDGIKCDTNGNVYSGCGDGVNVWSPGGDLLGRILVDGGAANFCFGRGGELFILNEHRLWRAQLSKSVKGALLEI
;
A
#
# COMPACT_ATOMS: atom_id res chain seq x y z
N MET A 1 -26.67 2.42 23.76
CA MET A 1 -27.41 3.04 22.64
C MET A 1 -26.57 4.21 22.15
N SER A 2 -25.61 3.94 21.28
CA SER A 2 -24.83 4.98 20.60
C SER A 2 -25.52 5.24 19.26
N SER A 3 -25.85 6.50 19.02
CA SER A 3 -26.51 6.98 17.83
C SER A 3 -25.71 6.66 16.58
N ASN A 4 -26.30 5.89 15.67
CA ASN A 4 -25.95 5.91 14.25
C ASN A 4 -26.37 7.29 13.71
N THR A 5 -25.49 8.28 13.79
CA THR A 5 -25.59 9.44 12.90
C THR A 5 -25.03 9.00 11.56
N GLU A 6 -25.88 9.04 10.52
CA GLU A 6 -25.44 8.97 9.13
C GLU A 6 -24.35 10.02 8.92
N ASN A 7 -23.09 9.58 8.82
CA ASN A 7 -21.92 10.44 8.79
C ASN A 7 -21.70 10.95 7.35
N LEU A 8 -22.65 11.76 6.84
CA LEU A 8 -22.56 12.37 5.51
C LEU A 8 -21.31 13.26 5.35
N ASP A 9 -20.75 13.76 6.47
CA ASP A 9 -19.54 14.58 6.48
C ASP A 9 -18.27 13.80 6.11
N SER A 10 -18.29 12.46 6.16
CA SER A 10 -17.14 11.63 5.79
C SER A 10 -17.00 11.39 4.28
N TRP A 11 -17.95 11.86 3.46
CA TRP A 11 -17.99 11.58 2.02
C TRP A 11 -18.00 12.88 1.24
N GLN A 12 -16.84 13.29 0.74
CA GLN A 12 -16.72 14.50 -0.07
C GLN A 12 -16.89 14.15 -1.54
N VAL A 13 -18.02 14.54 -2.13
CA VAL A 13 -18.32 14.34 -3.56
C VAL A 13 -17.75 15.53 -4.36
N HIS A 14 -16.89 15.25 -5.34
CA HIS A 14 -16.39 16.24 -6.30
C HIS A 14 -17.03 16.06 -7.69
N ASP A 15 -17.33 14.81 -8.06
CA ASP A 15 -18.06 14.43 -9.28
C ASP A 15 -19.22 13.49 -8.94
N GLU A 16 -20.34 13.61 -9.64
CA GLU A 16 -21.55 12.81 -9.36
C GLU A 16 -21.35 11.31 -9.56
N SER A 17 -20.42 10.87 -10.42
CA SER A 17 -20.07 9.45 -10.56
C SER A 17 -19.50 8.84 -9.28
N PHE A 18 -18.95 9.64 -8.36
CA PHE A 18 -18.54 9.15 -7.03
C PHE A 18 -19.71 8.62 -6.21
N ARG A 19 -20.94 9.08 -6.47
CA ARG A 19 -22.15 8.55 -5.81
C ARG A 19 -22.40 7.09 -6.17
N GLU A 20 -22.00 6.67 -7.36
CA GLU A 20 -22.09 5.26 -7.79
C GLU A 20 -21.08 4.38 -7.05
N ILE A 21 -19.91 4.96 -6.72
CA ILE A 21 -18.85 4.30 -5.95
C ILE A 21 -19.30 4.11 -4.51
N ILE A 22 -19.75 5.16 -3.82
CA ILE A 22 -20.15 5.06 -2.40
C ILE A 22 -21.50 4.34 -2.23
N GLY A 23 -22.37 4.36 -3.24
CA GLY A 23 -23.68 3.69 -3.24
C GLY A 23 -24.73 4.42 -2.41
N SER A 24 -25.87 3.76 -2.17
CA SER A 24 -27.05 4.38 -1.54
C SER A 24 -27.00 4.44 -0.01
N SER A 25 -26.09 3.69 0.62
CA SER A 25 -26.01 3.57 2.08
C SER A 25 -24.57 3.35 2.53
N PRO A 26 -23.66 4.30 2.23
CA PRO A 26 -22.27 4.16 2.63
C PRO A 26 -22.12 4.27 4.15
N SER A 27 -21.15 3.57 4.72
CA SER A 27 -20.79 3.68 6.14
C SER A 27 -19.28 3.72 6.33
N LEU A 28 -18.84 4.40 7.40
CA LEU A 28 -17.44 4.44 7.82
C LEU A 28 -17.39 4.05 9.29
N ASP A 29 -16.91 2.85 9.56
CA ASP A 29 -16.91 2.24 10.89
C ASP A 29 -15.48 2.14 11.43
N LEU A 30 -15.26 2.63 12.66
CA LEU A 30 -14.03 2.34 13.39
C LEU A 30 -14.08 0.89 13.87
N LEU A 31 -13.18 0.04 13.36
CA LEU A 31 -13.16 -1.38 13.73
C LEU A 31 -12.31 -1.63 14.97
N LEU A 32 -11.14 -1.01 15.05
CA LEU A 32 -10.20 -1.17 16.16
C LEU A 32 -9.34 0.08 16.31
N GLN A 33 -9.05 0.42 17.56
CA GLN A 33 -8.11 1.45 17.94
C GLN A 33 -7.13 0.88 18.98
N ILE A 34 -5.84 1.14 18.77
CA ILE A 34 -4.77 0.79 19.71
C ILE A 34 -3.92 2.04 19.91
N ASP A 35 -3.99 2.63 21.10
CA ASP A 35 -3.29 3.88 21.40
C ASP A 35 -1.81 3.67 21.73
N SER A 36 -1.42 2.45 22.13
CA SER A 36 -0.06 2.16 22.57
C SER A 36 0.98 2.17 21.45
N TYR A 37 0.57 1.91 20.20
CA TYR A 37 1.43 1.99 19.03
C TYR A 37 0.60 2.08 17.73
N PRO A 38 1.16 2.64 16.63
CA PRO A 38 0.46 2.85 15.37
C PRO A 38 0.35 1.56 14.54
N PHE A 39 -0.47 0.62 15.01
CA PHE A 39 -0.56 -0.75 14.51
C PHE A 39 -1.07 -0.90 13.05
N ALA A 40 -1.72 0.11 12.49
CA ALA A 40 -2.38 0.09 11.20
C ALA A 40 -1.84 1.18 10.29
N HIS A 41 -0.72 0.91 9.62
CA HIS A 41 -0.05 1.86 8.74
C HIS A 41 0.00 1.35 7.30
N GLU A 42 0.53 0.15 7.09
CA GLU A 42 0.96 -0.35 5.77
C GLU A 42 0.51 -1.80 5.48
N ALA A 43 0.81 -2.30 4.28
CA ALA A 43 0.57 -3.69 3.84
C ALA A 43 -0.85 -4.21 4.06
N GLY A 44 -1.89 -3.44 3.78
CA GLY A 44 -3.26 -3.97 3.81
C GLY A 44 -3.40 -5.20 2.88
N VAL A 45 -3.38 -6.41 3.43
CA VAL A 45 -3.51 -7.67 2.69
C VAL A 45 -4.68 -8.46 3.22
N PHE A 46 -5.80 -8.40 2.50
CA PHE A 46 -7.00 -9.16 2.84
C PHE A 46 -6.92 -10.58 2.24
N ILE A 47 -7.18 -11.59 3.09
CA ILE A 47 -7.23 -13.00 2.75
C ILE A 47 -8.69 -13.44 2.74
N PRO A 48 -9.31 -13.61 1.55
CA PRO A 48 -10.75 -13.79 1.47
C PRO A 48 -11.22 -15.15 1.97
N SER A 49 -10.36 -16.18 1.93
CA SER A 49 -10.76 -17.56 2.26
C SER A 49 -11.13 -17.76 3.73
N ASN A 50 -10.72 -16.86 4.61
CA ASN A 50 -10.93 -16.94 6.05
C ASN A 50 -11.17 -15.57 6.72
N ASP A 51 -11.47 -14.53 5.93
CA ASP A 51 -11.71 -13.16 6.37
C ASP A 51 -10.62 -12.64 7.33
N GLU A 52 -9.36 -12.86 6.96
CA GLU A 52 -8.20 -12.36 7.69
C GLU A 52 -7.59 -11.16 6.98
N LEU A 53 -7.16 -10.18 7.75
CA LEU A 53 -6.42 -9.02 7.28
C LEU A 53 -5.03 -9.04 7.91
N PHE A 54 -4.00 -8.94 7.09
CA PHE A 54 -2.63 -8.69 7.53
C PHE A 54 -2.28 -7.23 7.28
N ILE A 55 -1.56 -6.63 8.23
CA ILE A 55 -1.11 -5.23 8.19
C ILE A 55 0.24 -5.10 8.87
N THR A 56 0.94 -4.01 8.58
CA THR A 56 2.15 -3.59 9.28
C THR A 56 1.91 -2.27 10.01
N SER A 57 2.51 -2.14 11.19
CA SER A 57 2.51 -0.88 11.95
C SER A 57 3.44 0.15 11.31
N ASN A 58 3.29 1.42 11.68
CA ASN A 58 4.37 2.38 11.49
C ASN A 58 5.52 2.05 12.45
N GLN A 59 6.69 2.67 12.27
CA GLN A 59 7.78 2.56 13.21
C GLN A 59 7.34 3.07 14.59
N PHE A 60 7.64 2.29 15.63
CA PHE A 60 7.49 2.72 17.02
C PHE A 60 8.66 2.22 17.86
N THR A 61 8.74 2.72 19.10
CA THR A 61 9.76 2.32 20.07
C THR A 61 9.17 1.22 20.97
N ASP A 62 9.81 0.05 21.01
CA ASP A 62 9.44 -1.04 21.91
C ASP A 62 9.82 -0.70 23.37
N THR A 63 9.37 -1.52 24.29
CA THR A 63 9.61 -1.42 25.74
C THR A 63 11.09 -1.45 26.12
N ASP A 64 11.95 -2.04 25.28
CA ASP A 64 13.41 -2.06 25.46
C ASP A 64 14.13 -0.86 24.83
N GLY A 65 13.38 0.06 24.21
CA GLY A 65 13.91 1.25 23.53
C GLY A 65 14.33 1.02 22.09
N SER A 66 14.21 -0.20 21.56
CA SER A 66 14.51 -0.50 20.16
C SER A 66 13.41 0.01 19.22
N ARG A 67 13.79 0.41 18.00
CA ARG A 67 12.83 0.76 16.95
C ARG A 67 12.38 -0.51 16.25
N LYS A 68 11.08 -0.66 16.03
CA LYS A 68 10.51 -1.80 15.30
C LYS A 68 9.27 -1.41 14.50
N VAL A 69 8.88 -2.33 13.62
CA VAL A 69 7.54 -2.44 13.04
C VAL A 69 6.96 -3.80 13.46
N GLN A 70 5.64 -3.86 13.61
CA GLN A 70 4.90 -5.06 13.99
C GLN A 70 3.99 -5.52 12.85
N ILE A 71 4.18 -6.76 12.39
CA ILE A 71 3.21 -7.44 11.51
C ILE A 71 2.05 -7.91 12.40
N SER A 72 0.82 -7.57 12.02
CA SER A 72 -0.38 -8.00 12.74
C SER A 72 -1.30 -8.81 11.82
N LYS A 73 -2.00 -9.78 12.41
CA LYS A 73 -3.13 -10.47 11.81
C LYS A 73 -4.41 -10.11 12.54
N ILE A 74 -5.44 -9.79 11.78
CA ILE A 74 -6.76 -9.43 12.25
C ILE A 74 -7.77 -10.41 11.66
N SER A 75 -8.47 -11.15 12.51
CA SER A 75 -9.56 -12.04 12.10
C SER A 75 -10.89 -11.30 12.20
N LEU A 76 -11.65 -11.28 11.10
CA LEU A 76 -12.92 -10.56 10.98
C LEU A 76 -14.12 -11.54 11.07
N LEU A 77 -15.26 -11.05 11.56
CA LEU A 77 -16.56 -11.73 11.45
C LEU A 77 -17.25 -11.31 10.15
N THR A 78 -18.22 -12.12 9.76
CA THR A 78 -19.23 -11.73 8.76
C THR A 78 -19.85 -10.38 9.15
N GLY A 79 -19.77 -9.42 8.23
CA GLY A 79 -20.15 -8.03 8.49
C GLY A 79 -19.03 -7.18 9.10
N GLY A 80 -17.76 -7.58 8.91
CA GLY A 80 -16.54 -6.78 9.09
C GLY A 80 -16.21 -6.35 10.52
N LYS A 81 -16.75 -7.01 11.54
CA LYS A 81 -16.37 -6.78 12.94
C LYS A 81 -15.13 -7.57 13.32
N ILE A 82 -14.26 -7.02 14.16
CA ILE A 82 -13.05 -7.73 14.58
C ILE A 82 -13.36 -8.78 15.65
N VAL A 83 -12.85 -10.00 15.45
CA VAL A 83 -12.86 -11.09 16.44
C VAL A 83 -11.59 -11.07 17.26
N LYS A 84 -10.46 -10.89 16.58
CA LYS A 84 -9.14 -11.09 17.17
C LYS A 84 -8.10 -10.26 16.43
N HIS A 85 -7.29 -9.55 17.18
CA HIS A 85 -6.00 -9.01 16.76
C HIS A 85 -4.89 -9.90 17.34
N GLY A 86 -3.85 -10.15 16.57
CA GLY A 86 -2.70 -10.93 16.99
C GLY A 86 -1.43 -10.48 16.30
N GLU A 87 -0.39 -10.25 17.09
CA GLU A 87 0.94 -9.89 16.60
C GLU A 87 1.68 -11.13 16.09
N ILE A 88 2.35 -10.98 14.95
CA ILE A 88 3.19 -12.01 14.33
C ILE A 88 4.66 -11.62 14.54
N SER A 89 5.41 -12.50 15.20
CA SER A 89 6.86 -12.37 15.29
C SER A 89 7.49 -13.00 14.06
N CYS A 90 8.15 -12.18 13.24
CA CYS A 90 8.91 -12.61 12.07
C CYS A 90 10.21 -11.78 11.97
N PRO A 91 11.28 -12.19 12.68
CA PRO A 91 12.54 -11.43 12.71
C PRO A 91 13.25 -11.38 11.35
N GLU A 92 12.89 -12.24 10.40
CA GLU A 92 13.44 -12.26 9.04
C GLU A 92 13.02 -11.02 8.22
N ILE A 93 11.84 -10.46 8.49
CA ILE A 93 11.30 -9.29 7.79
C ILE A 93 11.57 -8.03 8.63
N ALA A 94 12.82 -7.56 8.56
CA ALA A 94 13.24 -6.36 9.26
C ALA A 94 12.53 -5.12 8.71
N MET A 95 11.87 -4.36 9.59
CA MET A 95 11.13 -3.14 9.24
C MET A 95 10.16 -3.42 8.07
N ALA A 96 9.24 -4.36 8.28
CA ALA A 96 8.20 -4.70 7.31
C ALA A 96 7.42 -3.45 6.91
N ASN A 97 7.14 -3.27 5.62
CA ASN A 97 6.38 -2.13 5.12
C ASN A 97 5.18 -2.61 4.32
N GLY A 98 5.16 -2.42 2.99
CA GLY A 98 4.11 -2.89 2.09
C GLY A 98 4.06 -4.41 1.92
N GLY A 99 2.98 -4.90 1.32
CA GLY A 99 2.76 -6.32 1.17
C GLY A 99 1.56 -6.63 0.27
N VAL A 100 1.55 -7.85 -0.28
CA VAL A 100 0.55 -8.29 -1.26
C VAL A 100 0.28 -9.79 -1.16
N ASN A 101 -0.92 -10.21 -1.55
CA ASN A 101 -1.26 -11.63 -1.71
C ASN A 101 -0.27 -12.32 -2.66
N TYR A 102 0.22 -13.51 -2.29
CA TYR A 102 1.16 -14.28 -3.11
C TYR A 102 0.88 -15.78 -3.03
N GLY A 103 -0.06 -16.25 -3.85
CA GLY A 103 -0.55 -17.62 -3.79
C GLY A 103 -1.27 -17.89 -2.46
N ASP A 104 -0.84 -18.92 -1.74
CA ASP A 104 -1.31 -19.23 -0.38
C ASP A 104 -0.59 -18.43 0.72
N ASP A 105 0.43 -17.66 0.35
CA ASP A 105 1.31 -16.92 1.25
C ASP A 105 1.12 -15.40 1.07
N ILE A 106 1.94 -14.62 1.77
CA ILE A 106 2.00 -13.16 1.65
C ILE A 106 3.43 -12.78 1.27
N LEU A 107 3.56 -11.86 0.31
CA LEU A 107 4.83 -11.25 -0.01
C LEU A 107 4.93 -9.89 0.67
N PHE A 108 5.95 -9.70 1.50
CA PHE A 108 6.22 -8.45 2.21
C PHE A 108 7.46 -7.75 1.66
N CYS A 109 7.39 -6.43 1.67
CA CYS A 109 8.54 -5.54 1.60
C CYS A 109 9.22 -5.49 2.97
N ALA A 110 10.51 -5.78 3.02
CA ALA A 110 11.36 -5.50 4.16
C ALA A 110 12.23 -4.28 3.83
N GLN A 111 12.09 -3.20 4.60
CA GLN A 111 12.97 -2.03 4.45
C GLN A 111 14.38 -2.32 4.95
N GLY A 112 14.56 -3.37 5.76
CA GLY A 112 15.85 -3.83 6.25
C GLY A 112 16.31 -3.07 7.50
N SER A 113 17.58 -3.27 7.86
CA SER A 113 18.24 -2.56 8.95
C SER A 113 19.72 -2.30 8.63
N MET A 114 20.50 -1.86 9.62
CA MET A 114 21.95 -1.75 9.52
C MET A 114 22.63 -3.12 9.28
N THR A 115 21.99 -4.22 9.69
CA THR A 115 22.56 -5.57 9.62
C THR A 115 21.75 -6.54 8.78
N GLN A 116 20.49 -6.22 8.46
CA GLN A 116 19.62 -7.04 7.62
C GLN A 116 19.36 -6.35 6.28
N PRO A 117 19.33 -7.12 5.17
CA PRO A 117 19.09 -6.55 3.86
C PRO A 117 17.66 -6.03 3.73
N SER A 118 17.48 -5.02 2.87
CA SER A 118 16.16 -4.72 2.31
C SER A 118 15.84 -5.71 1.20
N GLY A 119 14.55 -5.99 0.96
CA GLY A 119 14.12 -6.85 -0.13
C GLY A 119 12.68 -7.31 -0.01
N LEU A 120 12.35 -8.31 -0.81
CA LEU A 120 11.05 -8.98 -0.80
C LEU A 120 11.17 -10.32 -0.08
N PHE A 121 10.22 -10.62 0.79
CA PHE A 121 10.19 -11.82 1.62
C PHE A 121 8.82 -12.47 1.53
N LYS A 122 8.80 -13.77 1.27
CA LYS A 122 7.56 -14.55 1.29
C LYS A 122 7.38 -15.14 2.68
N MET A 123 6.24 -14.87 3.31
CA MET A 123 5.86 -15.39 4.62
C MET A 123 4.60 -16.24 4.48
N SER A 124 4.63 -17.45 5.03
CA SER A 124 3.43 -18.28 5.12
C SER A 124 2.38 -17.62 6.01
N ARG A 125 1.11 -17.65 5.61
CA ARG A 125 0.00 -17.09 6.40
C ARG A 125 -0.37 -17.92 7.63
N ILE A 126 0.17 -19.14 7.75
CA ILE A 126 -0.16 -20.09 8.81
C ILE A 126 1.04 -20.26 9.75
N PRO A 127 0.84 -20.28 11.08
CA PRO A 127 1.89 -20.64 12.04
C PRO A 127 2.61 -21.94 11.63
N PRO A 128 3.95 -21.97 11.67
CA PRO A 128 4.83 -21.02 12.36
C PRO A 128 5.26 -19.78 11.55
N TYR A 129 4.53 -19.41 10.49
CA TYR A 129 4.83 -18.26 9.62
C TYR A 129 6.23 -18.35 8.99
N ALA A 130 6.55 -19.53 8.44
CA ALA A 130 7.82 -19.76 7.77
C ALA A 130 8.08 -18.69 6.71
N THR A 131 9.29 -18.13 6.73
CA THR A 131 9.65 -16.97 5.92
C THR A 131 10.95 -17.21 5.17
N GLU A 132 10.98 -16.81 3.90
CA GLU A 132 12.16 -16.90 3.04
C GLU A 132 12.34 -15.65 2.17
N PRO A 133 13.60 -15.24 1.91
CA PRO A 133 13.88 -14.14 1.00
C PRO A 133 13.55 -14.54 -0.45
N VAL A 134 12.93 -13.62 -1.19
CA VAL A 134 12.67 -13.74 -2.64
C VAL A 134 13.76 -13.02 -3.44
N THR A 135 14.04 -11.77 -3.08
CA THR A 135 15.17 -11.01 -3.67
C THR A 135 15.57 -9.87 -2.74
N THR A 136 16.87 -9.56 -2.67
CA THR A 136 17.45 -8.56 -1.75
C THR A 136 18.44 -7.61 -2.43
N SER A 137 18.68 -7.77 -3.73
CA SER A 137 19.60 -6.92 -4.48
C SER A 137 19.26 -6.84 -5.97
N SER A 138 19.71 -5.77 -6.62
CA SER A 138 19.76 -5.64 -8.07
C SER A 138 21.21 -5.71 -8.53
N HIS A 139 21.58 -6.76 -9.27
CA HIS A 139 22.95 -6.99 -9.74
C HIS A 139 24.02 -6.82 -8.64
N SER A 140 23.79 -7.47 -7.48
CA SER A 140 24.66 -7.41 -6.28
C SER A 140 24.68 -6.07 -5.52
N ARG A 141 23.93 -5.06 -5.96
CA ARG A 141 23.72 -3.84 -5.18
C ARG A 141 22.49 -4.00 -4.28
N PRO A 142 22.62 -3.85 -2.96
CA PRO A 142 21.49 -3.94 -2.06
C PRO A 142 20.41 -2.90 -2.39
N PHE A 143 19.15 -3.29 -2.28
CA PHE A 143 18.03 -2.34 -2.32
C PHE A 143 18.16 -1.30 -1.20
N ASN A 144 17.63 -0.10 -1.44
CA ASN A 144 17.65 0.99 -0.46
C ASN A 144 16.79 0.62 0.76
N SER A 145 15.48 0.59 0.55
CA SER A 145 14.44 0.26 1.53
C SER A 145 13.13 0.04 0.77
N VAL A 146 12.96 -1.14 0.19
CA VAL A 146 11.78 -1.53 -0.59
C VAL A 146 10.51 -1.19 0.18
N ASN A 147 9.57 -0.50 -0.46
CA ASN A 147 8.45 0.14 0.22
C ASN A 147 7.12 -0.54 -0.08
N ASP A 148 6.62 -0.51 -1.32
CA ASP A 148 5.36 -1.17 -1.70
C ASP A 148 5.55 -2.14 -2.88
N VAL A 149 4.62 -3.08 -3.04
CA VAL A 149 4.73 -4.21 -3.98
C VAL A 149 3.38 -4.60 -4.58
N VAL A 150 3.40 -4.96 -5.86
CA VAL A 150 2.28 -5.56 -6.58
C VAL A 150 2.76 -6.77 -7.41
N VAL A 151 1.90 -7.78 -7.55
CA VAL A 151 2.15 -8.94 -8.41
C VAL A 151 1.28 -8.79 -9.66
N SER A 152 1.91 -8.81 -10.82
CA SER A 152 1.20 -8.78 -12.11
C SER A 152 0.60 -10.16 -12.42
N LYS A 153 -0.41 -10.19 -13.31
CA LYS A 153 -1.05 -11.41 -13.83
C LYS A 153 -0.07 -12.40 -14.45
N ASP A 154 1.10 -11.94 -14.94
CA ASP A 154 2.16 -12.82 -15.46
C ASP A 154 2.99 -13.49 -14.35
N GLY A 155 2.72 -13.17 -13.08
CA GLY A 155 3.44 -13.67 -11.90
C GLY A 155 4.71 -12.88 -11.57
N SER A 156 5.06 -11.86 -12.35
CA SER A 156 6.18 -10.97 -12.04
C SER A 156 5.83 -9.99 -10.92
N ILE A 157 6.84 -9.66 -10.13
CA ILE A 157 6.70 -8.84 -8.94
C ILE A 157 7.26 -7.45 -9.23
N TRP A 158 6.48 -6.42 -8.98
CA TRP A 158 6.84 -5.02 -9.19
C TRP A 158 6.84 -4.28 -7.87
N PHE A 159 7.86 -3.49 -7.61
CA PHE A 159 8.04 -2.83 -6.32
C PHE A 159 8.81 -1.52 -6.43
N THR A 160 8.66 -0.68 -5.43
CA THR A 160 9.34 0.62 -5.30
C THR A 160 10.49 0.53 -4.31
N ASP A 161 11.58 1.26 -4.58
CA ASP A 161 12.78 1.27 -3.73
C ASP A 161 13.22 2.70 -3.33
N PRO A 162 12.41 3.41 -2.51
CA PRO A 162 12.75 4.73 -1.99
C PRO A 162 13.86 4.67 -0.92
N PRO A 163 14.46 5.81 -0.54
CA PRO A 163 15.54 5.88 0.44
C PRO A 163 15.07 6.02 1.89
N TYR A 164 13.78 5.80 2.19
CA TYR A 164 13.19 6.09 3.50
C TYR A 164 13.97 5.53 4.69
N GLY A 165 14.44 4.28 4.61
CA GLY A 165 15.13 3.69 5.75
C GLY A 165 16.46 4.37 6.08
N HIS A 166 17.12 4.97 5.08
CA HIS A 166 18.31 5.78 5.31
C HIS A 166 17.95 7.12 5.96
N GLU A 167 16.94 7.80 5.41
CA GLU A 167 16.47 9.11 5.90
C GLU A 167 15.94 9.02 7.34
N GLN A 168 15.29 7.90 7.68
CA GLN A 168 14.79 7.60 9.02
C GLN A 168 15.90 7.09 9.97
N GLY A 169 17.11 6.85 9.46
CA GLY A 169 18.32 6.58 10.25
C GLY A 169 18.54 5.13 10.70
N TYR A 170 17.82 4.14 10.12
CA TYR A 170 18.01 2.73 10.47
C TYR A 170 18.60 1.88 9.33
N ARG A 171 18.91 2.48 8.19
CA ARG A 171 19.66 1.88 7.07
C ARG A 171 20.92 2.67 6.73
N PRO A 172 21.94 2.02 6.13
CA PRO A 172 23.07 2.72 5.54
C PRO A 172 22.63 3.64 4.39
N PRO A 173 23.49 4.59 3.96
CA PRO A 173 23.23 5.42 2.79
C PRO A 173 22.79 4.60 1.58
N ALA A 174 21.73 5.07 0.92
CA ALA A 174 21.20 4.48 -0.31
C ALA A 174 22.31 4.33 -1.34
N THR A 175 22.41 3.13 -1.93
CA THR A 175 23.40 2.86 -2.98
C THR A 175 22.76 2.64 -4.33
N LEU A 176 21.44 2.70 -4.46
CA LEU A 176 20.70 2.66 -5.73
C LEU A 176 19.88 3.94 -5.90
N PRO A 177 19.61 4.38 -7.14
CA PRO A 177 18.63 5.44 -7.37
C PRO A 177 17.23 5.00 -6.94
N SER A 178 16.39 5.95 -6.55
CA SER A 178 14.98 5.72 -6.24
C SER A 178 14.22 5.35 -7.50
N GLN A 179 13.87 4.06 -7.63
CA GLN A 179 13.37 3.46 -8.86
C GLN A 179 12.26 2.45 -8.59
N VAL A 180 11.53 2.13 -9.65
CA VAL A 180 10.61 0.99 -9.69
C VAL A 180 11.35 -0.19 -10.28
N TYR A 181 11.22 -1.37 -9.70
CA TYR A 181 11.84 -2.60 -10.16
C TYR A 181 10.80 -3.65 -10.52
N ARG A 182 11.16 -4.53 -11.45
CA ARG A 182 10.44 -5.77 -11.76
C ARG A 182 11.37 -6.95 -11.52
N PHE A 183 10.89 -7.93 -10.76
CA PHE A 183 11.51 -9.23 -10.56
C PHE A 183 10.63 -10.33 -11.15
N ASP A 184 11.20 -11.17 -11.99
CA ASP A 184 10.56 -12.36 -12.52
C ASP A 184 11.07 -13.61 -11.78
N PRO A 185 10.24 -14.24 -10.93
CA PRO A 185 10.67 -15.41 -10.17
C PRO A 185 10.96 -16.63 -11.04
N ALA A 186 10.38 -16.74 -12.25
CA ALA A 186 10.60 -17.88 -13.13
C ALA A 186 12.00 -17.85 -13.79
N THR A 187 12.51 -16.65 -14.06
CA THR A 187 13.82 -16.44 -14.71
C THR A 187 14.89 -15.88 -13.78
N SER A 188 14.51 -15.48 -12.57
CA SER A 188 15.33 -14.68 -11.64
C SER A 188 15.83 -13.36 -12.24
N SER A 189 15.13 -12.84 -13.26
CA SER A 189 15.48 -11.57 -13.90
C SER A 189 15.01 -10.39 -13.05
N ILE A 190 15.94 -9.53 -12.65
CA ILE A 190 15.68 -8.24 -11.98
C ILE A 190 15.99 -7.09 -12.94
N ARG A 191 15.10 -6.09 -13.04
CA ARG A 191 15.34 -4.91 -13.86
C ARG A 191 14.70 -3.66 -13.27
N ALA A 192 15.40 -2.53 -13.31
CA ALA A 192 14.80 -1.22 -13.09
C ALA A 192 13.86 -0.88 -14.26
N MET A 193 12.62 -0.50 -13.94
CA MET A 193 11.54 -0.30 -14.90
C MET A 193 11.24 1.17 -15.17
N ALA A 194 11.38 2.02 -14.15
CA ALA A 194 11.21 3.46 -14.25
C ALA A 194 12.06 4.18 -13.21
N ASP A 195 12.40 5.43 -13.52
CA ASP A 195 13.20 6.33 -12.70
C ASP A 195 12.67 7.78 -12.72
N GLY A 196 13.46 8.70 -12.17
CA GLY A 196 13.12 10.12 -12.10
C GLY A 196 12.03 10.43 -11.07
N PHE A 197 11.96 9.63 -10.01
CA PHE A 197 11.13 9.89 -8.83
C PHE A 197 11.98 10.49 -7.72
N GLY A 198 11.36 11.26 -6.83
CA GLY A 198 12.00 11.62 -5.57
C GLY A 198 11.93 10.47 -4.57
N ARG A 199 10.70 10.03 -4.23
CA ARG A 199 10.42 8.89 -3.36
C ARG A 199 9.27 8.07 -3.94
N PRO A 200 9.54 7.10 -4.84
CA PRO A 200 8.49 6.22 -5.33
C PRO A 200 7.96 5.40 -4.15
N ASN A 201 6.65 5.40 -3.95
CA ASN A 201 6.01 4.78 -2.80
C ASN A 201 5.01 3.69 -3.25
N GLY A 202 3.71 3.96 -3.28
CA GLY A 202 2.70 3.01 -3.72
C GLY A 202 2.82 2.64 -5.21
N ILE A 203 2.46 1.39 -5.54
CA ILE A 203 2.41 0.90 -6.92
C ILE A 203 1.17 0.03 -7.16
N CYS A 204 0.45 0.25 -8.27
CA CYS A 204 -0.63 -0.64 -8.70
C CYS A 204 -0.79 -0.64 -10.22
N PHE A 205 -1.42 -1.68 -10.76
CA PHE A 205 -1.81 -1.74 -12.18
C PHE A 205 -3.28 -1.35 -12.35
N SER A 206 -3.60 -0.81 -13.54
CA SER A 206 -4.99 -0.79 -14.03
C SER A 206 -5.53 -2.23 -14.13
N PRO A 207 -6.87 -2.42 -14.13
CA PRO A 207 -7.46 -3.77 -14.19
C PRO A 207 -7.01 -4.63 -15.38
N ASP A 208 -6.72 -3.97 -16.51
CA ASP A 208 -6.23 -4.61 -17.73
C ASP A 208 -4.69 -4.70 -17.83
N GLU A 209 -3.97 -4.25 -16.79
CA GLU A 209 -2.51 -4.13 -16.69
C GLU A 209 -1.83 -3.36 -17.83
N ARG A 210 -2.58 -2.53 -18.57
CA ARG A 210 -2.02 -1.67 -19.62
C ARG A 210 -1.43 -0.37 -19.08
N THR A 211 -1.79 0.00 -17.86
CA THR A 211 -1.22 1.15 -17.14
C THR A 211 -0.68 0.69 -15.81
N VAL A 212 0.51 1.19 -15.42
CA VAL A 212 1.00 1.12 -14.04
C VAL A 212 0.99 2.52 -13.45
N TYR A 213 0.48 2.64 -12.23
CA TYR A 213 0.45 3.84 -11.42
C TYR A 213 1.48 3.74 -10.32
N VAL A 214 2.24 4.80 -10.11
CA VAL A 214 3.27 4.89 -9.07
C VAL A 214 3.14 6.22 -8.37
N THR A 215 3.02 6.22 -7.05
CA THR A 215 2.99 7.46 -6.27
C THR A 215 4.41 7.97 -6.01
N ASP A 216 4.57 9.29 -6.05
CA ASP A 216 5.79 9.99 -5.67
C ASP A 216 5.48 10.97 -4.54
N THR A 217 6.11 10.70 -3.41
CA THR A 217 5.82 11.31 -2.10
C THR A 217 6.94 12.25 -1.67
N ASP A 218 7.76 12.74 -2.61
CA ASP A 218 8.93 13.60 -2.39
C ASP A 218 8.63 14.86 -1.54
N LEU A 219 7.37 15.32 -1.46
CA LEU A 219 6.93 16.41 -0.59
C LEU A 219 7.25 16.15 0.89
N VAL A 220 7.17 14.91 1.37
CA VAL A 220 7.50 14.52 2.75
C VAL A 220 8.69 13.57 2.74
N HIS A 221 9.80 14.01 3.32
CA HIS A 221 11.03 13.23 3.45
C HIS A 221 10.94 12.29 4.66
N GLY A 222 11.70 11.19 4.64
CA GLY A 222 11.70 10.21 5.74
C GLY A 222 12.20 10.77 7.08
N ASP A 223 12.94 11.88 7.07
CA ASP A 223 13.38 12.59 8.28
C ASP A 223 12.30 13.56 8.83
N GLY A 224 11.14 13.64 8.18
CA GLY A 224 10.03 14.54 8.52
C GLY A 224 10.11 15.92 7.86
N THR A 225 11.13 16.21 7.05
CA THR A 225 11.21 17.48 6.32
C THR A 225 10.11 17.56 5.27
N ILE A 226 9.43 18.72 5.21
CA ILE A 226 8.40 19.00 4.22
C ILE A 226 8.89 20.08 3.26
N ASP A 227 8.93 19.77 1.97
CA ASP A 227 9.25 20.71 0.89
C ASP A 227 8.07 20.82 -0.08
N GLY A 228 7.31 21.91 0.04
CA GLY A 228 6.11 22.15 -0.77
C GLY A 228 6.35 22.34 -2.27
N ASN A 229 7.62 22.41 -2.71
CA ASN A 229 7.95 22.44 -4.14
C ASN A 229 8.24 21.05 -4.73
N ARG A 230 8.07 19.97 -3.95
CA ARG A 230 8.33 18.59 -4.37
C ARG A 230 7.04 17.82 -4.66
N ALA A 231 7.23 16.60 -5.17
CA ALA A 231 6.14 15.77 -5.66
C ALA A 231 5.18 15.33 -4.55
N SER A 232 3.89 15.57 -4.78
CA SER A 232 2.76 14.94 -4.09
C SER A 232 1.82 14.40 -5.17
N THR A 233 2.35 13.47 -5.98
CA THR A 233 1.80 13.18 -7.31
C THR A 233 1.73 11.70 -7.58
N ILE A 234 0.70 11.29 -8.32
CA ILE A 234 0.60 9.96 -8.93
C ILE A 234 1.07 10.09 -10.38
N TYR A 235 2.01 9.24 -10.79
CA TYR A 235 2.44 9.10 -12.17
C TYR A 235 1.88 7.84 -12.79
N ALA A 236 1.51 7.91 -14.08
CA ALA A 236 1.09 6.77 -14.87
C ALA A 236 2.10 6.47 -15.98
N PHE A 237 2.21 5.20 -16.35
CA PHE A 237 3.02 4.71 -17.46
C PHE A 237 2.22 3.68 -18.27
N ASP A 238 2.40 3.71 -19.58
CA ASP A 238 1.86 2.66 -20.45
C ASP A 238 2.76 1.43 -20.37
N VAL A 239 2.15 0.25 -20.23
CA VAL A 239 2.83 -1.04 -20.20
C VAL A 239 2.79 -1.63 -21.61
N GLU A 240 3.94 -1.67 -22.26
CA GLU A 240 4.08 -2.18 -23.62
C GLU A 240 5.09 -3.33 -23.68
N HIS A 241 5.05 -4.15 -24.73
CA HIS A 241 6.02 -5.23 -24.92
C HIS A 241 6.99 -4.95 -26.06
N ARG A 242 8.29 -4.98 -25.78
CA ARG A 242 9.36 -4.85 -26.77
C ARG A 242 10.34 -6.00 -26.62
N HIS A 243 10.64 -6.68 -27.74
CA HIS A 243 11.53 -7.85 -27.75
C HIS A 243 11.13 -8.93 -26.73
N GLY A 244 9.82 -9.14 -26.54
CA GLY A 244 9.30 -10.13 -25.59
C GLY A 244 9.47 -9.76 -24.12
N GLN A 245 9.77 -8.50 -23.80
CA GLN A 245 9.90 -8.00 -22.43
C GLN A 245 8.95 -6.80 -22.22
N PRO A 246 8.34 -6.63 -21.04
CA PRO A 246 7.56 -5.43 -20.74
C PRO A 246 8.47 -4.21 -20.75
N VAL A 247 7.96 -3.03 -21.05
CA VAL A 247 8.64 -1.73 -20.92
C VAL A 247 7.61 -0.70 -20.47
N LEU A 248 8.06 0.28 -19.69
CA LEU A 248 7.23 1.42 -19.30
C LEU A 248 7.49 2.58 -20.26
N LEU A 249 6.44 3.11 -20.85
CA LEU A 249 6.48 4.26 -21.75
C LEU A 249 5.59 5.39 -21.23
N ASN A 250 5.73 6.58 -21.83
CA ASN A 250 4.82 7.72 -21.62
C ASN A 250 4.57 8.06 -20.15
N LYS A 251 5.66 8.22 -19.36
CA LYS A 251 5.58 8.78 -18.00
C LYS A 251 4.79 10.09 -18.06
N ARG A 252 3.68 10.14 -17.34
CA ARG A 252 2.80 11.30 -17.29
C ARG A 252 2.32 11.54 -15.87
N LEU A 253 2.18 12.81 -15.51
CA LEU A 253 1.40 13.18 -14.33
C LEU A 253 -0.02 12.66 -14.54
N PHE A 254 -0.51 11.87 -13.58
CA PHE A 254 -1.88 11.36 -13.59
C PHE A 254 -2.75 12.17 -12.64
N ALA A 255 -2.33 12.32 -11.38
CA ALA A 255 -3.06 13.06 -10.36
C ALA A 255 -2.11 13.76 -9.38
N PHE A 256 -2.64 14.75 -8.66
CA PHE A 256 -1.97 15.47 -7.58
C PHE A 256 -2.83 15.36 -6.31
N ALA A 257 -2.20 15.03 -5.18
CA ALA A 257 -2.86 15.07 -3.88
C ALA A 257 -2.64 16.46 -3.25
N ASP A 258 -3.73 17.19 -3.04
CA ASP A 258 -3.70 18.54 -2.49
C ASP A 258 -3.61 18.58 -0.96
N VAL A 259 -3.83 17.45 -0.29
CA VAL A 259 -3.64 17.30 1.16
C VAL A 259 -2.67 16.15 1.44
N GLY A 260 -1.51 16.48 2.02
CA GLY A 260 -0.46 15.51 2.34
C GLY A 260 0.22 14.96 1.07
N ILE A 261 0.41 13.64 1.05
CA ILE A 261 1.04 12.88 -0.04
C ILE A 261 0.18 11.69 -0.44
N PRO A 262 0.14 11.28 -1.73
CA PRO A 262 -0.49 10.03 -2.12
C PRO A 262 0.44 8.87 -1.74
N ASP A 263 0.09 8.12 -0.72
CA ASP A 263 0.93 7.05 -0.17
C ASP A 263 0.57 5.70 -0.85
N GLY A 264 -0.07 4.77 -0.14
CA GLY A 264 -0.56 3.51 -0.70
C GLY A 264 -1.65 3.73 -1.76
N ILE A 265 -1.57 2.98 -2.86
CA ILE A 265 -2.45 3.13 -4.04
C ILE A 265 -3.07 1.78 -4.46
N LYS A 266 -4.32 1.79 -4.94
CA LYS A 266 -5.02 0.62 -5.50
C LYS A 266 -6.00 1.04 -6.62
N CYS A 267 -6.37 0.12 -7.50
CA CYS A 267 -7.41 0.31 -8.50
C CYS A 267 -8.66 -0.54 -8.18
N ASP A 268 -9.83 -0.06 -8.56
CA ASP A 268 -11.05 -0.90 -8.66
C ASP A 268 -11.20 -1.50 -10.07
N THR A 269 -12.13 -2.44 -10.25
CA THR A 269 -12.36 -3.13 -11.54
C THR A 269 -12.91 -2.22 -12.65
N ASN A 270 -13.38 -1.01 -12.32
CA ASN A 270 -13.80 -0.01 -13.30
C ASN A 270 -12.63 0.90 -13.72
N GLY A 271 -11.46 0.75 -13.10
CA GLY A 271 -10.26 1.53 -13.38
C GLY A 271 -10.16 2.82 -12.58
N ASN A 272 -11.04 3.05 -11.59
CA ASN A 272 -10.86 4.19 -10.69
C ASN A 272 -9.64 3.93 -9.80
N VAL A 273 -8.87 4.98 -9.55
CA VAL A 273 -7.61 4.94 -8.82
C VAL A 273 -7.81 5.54 -7.44
N TYR A 274 -7.45 4.81 -6.40
CA TYR A 274 -7.61 5.18 -5.00
C TYR A 274 -6.22 5.36 -4.39
N SER A 275 -6.01 6.41 -3.59
CA SER A 275 -4.77 6.58 -2.82
C SER A 275 -5.05 7.05 -1.41
N GLY A 276 -4.28 6.55 -0.44
CA GLY A 276 -4.21 7.13 0.90
C GLY A 276 -3.56 8.52 0.82
N CYS A 277 -4.16 9.50 1.48
CA CYS A 277 -3.78 10.91 1.47
C CYS A 277 -3.90 11.50 2.88
N GLY A 278 -3.48 12.75 3.05
CA GLY A 278 -3.46 13.41 4.37
C GLY A 278 -4.85 13.66 4.99
N ASP A 279 -5.92 13.55 4.20
CA ASP A 279 -7.32 13.73 4.61
C ASP A 279 -8.17 12.45 4.53
N GLY A 280 -7.60 11.33 4.09
CA GLY A 280 -8.27 10.03 4.03
C GLY A 280 -7.92 9.28 2.76
N VAL A 281 -8.93 8.75 2.06
CA VAL A 281 -8.74 8.08 0.76
C VAL A 281 -9.33 8.92 -0.36
N ASN A 282 -8.48 9.31 -1.31
CA ASN A 282 -8.88 10.09 -2.47
C ASN A 282 -9.08 9.17 -3.68
N VAL A 283 -10.11 9.44 -4.48
CA VAL A 283 -10.54 8.58 -5.58
C VAL A 283 -10.60 9.38 -6.87
N TRP A 284 -9.83 8.94 -7.87
CA TRP A 284 -9.76 9.54 -9.19
C TRP A 284 -10.34 8.61 -10.26
N SER A 285 -10.91 9.20 -11.31
CA SER A 285 -11.37 8.48 -12.50
C SER A 285 -10.17 7.84 -13.22
N PRO A 286 -10.39 6.89 -14.15
CA PRO A 286 -9.31 6.38 -15.00
C PRO A 286 -8.61 7.48 -15.83
N GLY A 287 -9.25 8.65 -15.98
CA GLY A 287 -8.69 9.82 -16.66
C GLY A 287 -7.86 10.74 -15.77
N GLY A 288 -7.87 10.55 -14.44
CA GLY A 288 -7.14 11.39 -13.48
C GLY A 288 -7.96 12.51 -12.84
N ASP A 289 -9.26 12.59 -13.13
CA ASP A 289 -10.16 13.58 -12.50
C ASP A 289 -10.53 13.12 -11.08
N LEU A 290 -10.43 14.02 -10.09
CA LEU A 290 -10.82 13.71 -8.72
C LEU A 290 -12.34 13.54 -8.63
N LEU A 291 -12.79 12.33 -8.31
CA LEU A 291 -14.20 11.99 -8.18
C LEU A 291 -14.72 12.32 -6.77
N GLY A 292 -13.94 11.99 -5.76
CA GLY A 292 -14.35 12.15 -4.37
C GLY A 292 -13.30 11.77 -3.35
N ARG A 293 -13.63 11.98 -2.08
CA ARG A 293 -12.80 11.62 -0.93
C ARG A 293 -13.62 10.92 0.15
N ILE A 294 -13.01 9.90 0.74
CA ILE A 294 -13.46 9.24 1.97
C ILE A 294 -12.65 9.88 3.10
N LEU A 295 -13.24 10.81 3.82
CA LEU A 295 -12.54 11.60 4.83
C LEU A 295 -12.34 10.80 6.11
N VAL A 296 -11.08 10.71 6.53
CA VAL A 296 -10.65 10.08 7.78
C VAL A 296 -9.72 11.06 8.48
N ASP A 297 -10.08 11.45 9.70
CA ASP A 297 -9.25 12.35 10.49
C ASP A 297 -7.84 11.77 10.69
N GLY A 298 -6.81 12.58 10.46
CA GLY A 298 -5.41 12.11 10.44
C GLY A 298 -4.98 11.34 9.18
N GLY A 299 -5.83 11.24 8.15
CA GLY A 299 -5.48 10.70 6.84
C GLY A 299 -5.54 9.19 6.70
N ALA A 300 -4.90 8.66 5.67
CA ALA A 300 -4.67 7.22 5.50
C ALA A 300 -3.31 6.97 4.85
N ALA A 301 -2.50 6.09 5.44
CA ALA A 301 -1.21 5.70 4.87
C ALA A 301 -1.41 4.64 3.77
N ASN A 302 -2.17 3.58 4.06
CA ASN A 302 -2.55 2.58 3.06
C ASN A 302 -3.97 2.06 3.33
N PHE A 303 -4.46 1.21 2.43
CA PHE A 303 -5.76 0.57 2.53
C PHE A 303 -5.82 -0.65 1.60
N CYS A 304 -6.83 -1.49 1.78
CA CYS A 304 -7.09 -2.59 0.86
C CYS A 304 -8.58 -2.87 0.69
N PHE A 305 -8.94 -3.39 -0.48
CA PHE A 305 -10.30 -3.86 -0.75
C PHE A 305 -10.57 -5.18 -0.01
N GLY A 306 -11.74 -5.23 0.62
CA GLY A 306 -12.38 -6.45 1.12
C GLY A 306 -13.41 -6.98 0.11
N ARG A 307 -14.43 -7.68 0.60
CA ARG A 307 -15.51 -8.23 -0.23
C ARG A 307 -16.65 -7.25 -0.39
N GLY A 308 -17.32 -7.27 -1.56
CA GLY A 308 -18.62 -6.63 -1.71
C GLY A 308 -18.64 -5.14 -1.33
N GLY A 309 -17.64 -4.39 -1.79
CA GLY A 309 -17.50 -2.95 -1.52
C GLY A 309 -16.86 -2.59 -0.19
N GLU A 310 -16.32 -3.54 0.58
CA GLU A 310 -15.54 -3.19 1.77
C GLU A 310 -14.17 -2.59 1.38
N LEU A 311 -13.76 -1.57 2.13
CA LEU A 311 -12.43 -0.97 2.07
C LEU A 311 -11.89 -0.85 3.50
N PHE A 312 -10.79 -1.52 3.81
CA PHE A 312 -10.10 -1.42 5.09
C PHE A 312 -9.04 -0.33 5.01
N ILE A 313 -9.16 0.71 5.84
CA ILE A 313 -8.32 1.91 5.79
C ILE A 313 -7.41 1.94 7.02
N LEU A 314 -6.11 2.11 6.76
CA LEU A 314 -5.04 2.07 7.76
C LEU A 314 -4.67 3.51 8.15
N ASN A 315 -4.94 3.88 9.40
CA ASN A 315 -4.84 5.25 9.91
C ASN A 315 -4.07 5.26 11.25
N GLU A 316 -2.81 4.83 11.19
CA GLU A 316 -1.86 4.74 12.31
C GLU A 316 -2.40 3.91 13.48
N HIS A 317 -3.05 4.57 14.44
CA HIS A 317 -3.60 3.97 15.65
C HIS A 317 -5.01 3.42 15.46
N ARG A 318 -5.58 3.52 14.26
CA ARG A 318 -6.97 3.15 13.96
C ARG A 318 -7.06 2.34 12.67
N LEU A 319 -7.85 1.28 12.73
CA LEU A 319 -8.30 0.54 11.57
C LEU A 319 -9.77 0.86 11.32
N TRP A 320 -10.07 1.40 10.14
CA TRP A 320 -11.42 1.72 9.71
C TRP A 320 -11.90 0.76 8.64
N ARG A 321 -13.21 0.67 8.49
CA ARG A 321 -13.86 0.06 7.34
C ARG A 321 -14.84 1.04 6.72
N ALA A 322 -14.60 1.38 5.46
CA ALA A 322 -15.61 1.98 4.61
C ALA A 322 -16.43 0.88 3.90
N GLN A 323 -17.75 1.00 3.95
CA GLN A 323 -18.65 0.22 3.10
C GLN A 323 -19.06 1.10 1.92
N LEU A 324 -18.61 0.71 0.73
CA LEU A 324 -18.96 1.31 -0.56
C LEU A 324 -20.14 0.55 -1.19
N SER A 325 -20.50 0.93 -2.42
CA SER A 325 -21.42 0.14 -3.24
C SER A 325 -20.91 -1.30 -3.38
N LYS A 326 -21.83 -2.27 -3.28
CA LYS A 326 -21.50 -3.70 -3.44
C LYS A 326 -20.98 -4.06 -4.83
N SER A 327 -21.13 -3.16 -5.80
CA SER A 327 -20.56 -3.31 -7.14
C SER A 327 -19.08 -2.96 -7.21
N VAL A 328 -18.54 -2.23 -6.23
CA VAL A 328 -17.11 -1.86 -6.18
C VAL A 328 -16.31 -3.07 -5.76
N LYS A 329 -15.29 -3.39 -6.55
CA LYS A 329 -14.37 -4.50 -6.34
C LYS A 329 -12.95 -4.04 -6.60
N GLY A 330 -12.01 -4.38 -5.73
CA GLY A 330 -10.61 -4.14 -5.98
C GLY A 330 -10.10 -4.95 -7.17
N ALA A 331 -9.29 -4.35 -8.04
CA ALA A 331 -8.78 -5.00 -9.25
C ALA A 331 -7.86 -6.20 -8.97
N LEU A 332 -7.22 -6.24 -7.79
CA LEU A 332 -6.30 -7.33 -7.42
C LEU A 332 -7.04 -8.64 -7.11
N LEU A 333 -8.16 -8.58 -6.38
CA LEU A 333 -8.88 -9.76 -5.90
C LEU A 333 -10.21 -9.99 -6.63
N GLU A 334 -10.81 -8.94 -7.19
CA GLU A 334 -12.09 -8.98 -7.94
C GLU A 334 -13.30 -9.55 -7.16
N ILE A 335 -13.30 -9.40 -5.83
CA ILE A 335 -14.29 -9.98 -4.88
C ILE A 335 -15.27 -8.99 -4.27
#